data_AF-A0A7V3VVR7-F1
#
_entry.id   AF-A0A7V3VVR7-F1
#
_cell.length_a   1.000
_cell.length_b   1.000
_cell.length_c   1.000
_cell.angle_alpha   90.00
_cell.angle_beta   90.00
_cell.angle_gamma   90.00
#
_symmetry.space_group_name_H-M   'P 1'
#
loop_
_entity.id
_entity.type
_entity.pdbx_description
1 polymer ?
#
loop_
_entity_poly.entity_id
_entity_poly.type
_entity_poly.pdbx_seq_one_letter_code
_entity_poly.pdbx_strand_id
1 'polypeptide(L)' 'MQGNRVCAIVPTYNRKELLTNCLKAMLSGIVVPETIIVVDNAST' A
#
# COMPACT_ATOMS: atom_id res chain seq x y z
N MET A 1 -17.62 -13.11 -12.09
CA MET A 1 -17.73 -12.88 -10.63
C MET A 1 -17.13 -11.52 -10.35
N GLN A 2 -17.91 -10.53 -9.90
CA GLN A 2 -17.33 -9.26 -9.46
C GLN A 2 -16.75 -9.50 -8.07
N GLY A 3 -15.45 -9.78 -8.01
CA GLY A 3 -14.73 -9.88 -6.74
C GLY A 3 -14.79 -8.55 -5.99
N ASN A 4 -14.82 -8.59 -4.66
CA ASN A 4 -14.80 -7.38 -3.85
C ASN A 4 -13.58 -6.53 -4.23
N ARG A 5 -13.83 -5.28 -4.62
CA ARG A 5 -12.77 -4.31 -4.92
C ARG A 5 -12.20 -3.80 -3.60
N VAL A 6 -10.88 -3.88 -3.48
CA VAL A 6 -10.15 -3.44 -2.29
C VAL A 6 -9.29 -2.24 -2.66
N CYS A 7 -9.38 -1.18 -1.85
CA CYS A 7 -8.49 -0.03 -1.89
C CYS A 7 -7.66 -0.01 -0.61
N ALA A 8 -6.34 0.07 -0.73
CA ALA A 8 -5.43 0.18 0.40
C ALA A 8 -4.99 1.63 0.60
N ILE A 9 -5.05 2.12 1.85
CA ILE A 9 -4.54 3.44 2.24
C ILE A 9 -3.33 3.21 3.15
N VAL A 10 -2.18 3.76 2.76
CA VAL A 10 -0.90 3.56 3.44
C VAL A 10 -0.35 4.90 3.92
N PRO A 11 -0.67 5.32 5.16
CA PRO A 11 0.00 6.47 5.76
C PRO A 11 1.45 6.13 6.08
N THR A 12 2.36 7.06 5.83
CA THR A 12 3.80 6.87 6.05
C THR A 12 4.46 8.17 6.50
N TYR A 13 5.54 8.05 7.28
CA TYR A 13 6.38 9.16 7.74
C TYR A 13 7.81 8.68 8.00
N ASN A 14 8.78 9.11 7.20
CA ASN A 14 10.20 8.73 7.35
C ASN A 14 10.46 7.22 7.42
N ARG A 15 9.66 6.43 6.67
CA ARG A 15 9.72 4.94 6.66
C ARG A 15 10.05 4.37 5.28
N LYS A 16 11.09 4.90 4.60
CA LYS A 16 11.45 4.49 3.23
C LYS A 16 11.55 2.97 3.01
N GLU A 17 12.32 2.28 3.86
CA GLU A 17 12.55 0.83 3.71
C GLU A 17 11.28 0.02 4.01
N LEU A 18 10.58 0.36 5.10
CA LEU A 18 9.35 -0.33 5.47
C LEU A 18 8.23 -0.10 4.45
N LEU A 19 8.08 1.12 3.93
CA LEU A 19 7.12 1.44 2.85
C LEU A 19 7.43 0.60 1.61
N THR A 20 8.70 0.49 1.23
CA THR A 20 9.12 -0.33 0.09
C THR A 20 8.74 -1.80 0.28
N ASN A 21 9.02 -2.35 1.47
CA ASN A 21 8.71 -3.74 1.78
C ASN A 21 7.19 -4.00 1.87
N CYS A 22 6.44 -3.06 2.45
CA CYS A 22 4.99 -3.09 2.54
C CYS A 22 4.35 -3.15 1.14
N LEU A 23 4.74 -2.23 0.24
CA LEU A 23 4.21 -2.19 -1.12
C LEU A 23 4.55 -3.47 -1.90
N LYS A 24 5.78 -3.99 -1.76
CA LYS A 24 6.18 -5.27 -2.37
C LYS A 24 5.30 -6.42 -1.88
N ALA A 25 5.11 -6.54 -0.57
CA ALA A 25 4.31 -7.61 0.03
C ALA A 25 2.84 -7.55 -0.42
N MET A 26 2.27 -6.33 -0.52
CA MET A 26 0.90 -6.13 -1.00
C MET A 26 0.73 -6.54 -2.46
N LEU A 27 1.69 -6.21 -3.33
CA LEU A 27 1.65 -6.55 -4.74
C LEU A 27 1.91 -8.04 -5.02
N SER A 28 2.59 -8.74 -4.12
CA SER A 28 2.83 -10.19 -4.21
C SER A 28 1.80 -11.04 -3.44
N GLY A 29 0.83 -10.41 -2.78
CA GLY A 29 -0.15 -11.08 -1.91
C GLY A 29 -1.27 -11.78 -2.69
N ILE A 30 -2.11 -12.53 -1.97
CA ILE A 30 -3.25 -13.27 -2.54
C ILE A 30 -4.37 -12.30 -2.97
N VAL A 31 -4.56 -11.22 -2.22
CA VAL A 31 -5.51 -10.15 -2.54
C VAL A 31 -4.69 -8.91 -2.88
N VAL A 32 -4.64 -8.57 -4.17
CA VAL A 32 -3.96 -7.38 -4.65
C VAL A 32 -4.98 -6.23 -4.72
N PRO A 33 -4.77 -5.12 -3.98
CA PRO A 33 -5.65 -3.96 -4.06
C PRO A 33 -5.66 -3.38 -5.47
N GLU A 34 -6.84 -3.00 -5.95
CA GLU A 34 -6.99 -2.32 -7.25
C GLU A 34 -6.40 -0.90 -7.20
N THR A 35 -6.41 -0.30 -6.02
CA THR A 35 -5.87 1.03 -5.77
C THR A 35 -5.08 1.04 -4.48
N ILE A 36 -3.90 1.68 -4.53
CA ILE A 36 -3.05 1.91 -3.37
C ILE A 36 -2.82 3.42 -3.29
N ILE A 37 -3.24 4.03 -2.19
CA ILE A 37 -3.06 5.45 -1.91
C ILE A 37 -2.02 5.58 -0.81
N VAL A 38 -0.83 6.09 -1.13
CA VAL A 38 0.19 6.42 -0.14
C VAL A 38 -0.06 7.84 0.36
N VAL A 39 -0.27 7.99 1.66
CA VAL A 39 -0.43 9.29 2.31
C VAL A 39 0.88 9.62 3.01
N ASP A 40 1.69 10.46 2.37
CA ASP A 40 2.89 10.98 3.01
C ASP A 40 2.53 12.03 4.06
N ASN A 41 2.88 11.76 5.32
CA ASN A 41 2.65 12.67 6.43
C ASN A 41 3.84 13.61 6.60
N ALA A 42 4.19 14.34 5.53
CA ALA A 42 5.31 15.29 5.48
C ALA A 42 6.66 14.65 5.87
N SER A 43 7.05 13.57 5.19
CA SER A 43 8.39 12.99 5.37
C SER A 43 9.49 14.00 5.01
N THR A 44 10.67 13.82 5.61
CA THR A 44 11.89 14.62 5.41
C THR A 44 12.93 13.87 4.62
#